data_AF-A0A8H3ZFX9-F1
#
_entry.id   AF-A0A8H3ZFX9-F1
#
_cell.length_a   1.000
_cell.length_b   1.000
_cell.length_c   1.000
_cell.angle_alpha   90.00
_cell.angle_beta   90.00
_cell.angle_gamma   90.00
#
_symmetry.space_group_name_H-M   'P 1'
#
loop_
_entity.id
_entity.type
_entity.pdbx_description
1 polymer ?
#
loop_
_entity_poly.entity_id
_entity_poly.type
_entity_poly.pdbx_seq_one_letter_code
_entity_poly.pdbx_strand_id
1 'polypeptide(L)'
;MSSHKIIVGVDYGTTFTGVSYVFTNKDSTKKPDISQIKDWPGPNKHQSETEKTPSRIAYATDNRPFIDANKWGFQVTSNLTSYSWTKLLLDNSKASLQDDPDIAKIATNEGAGFLGLPNGYEAEDVCRDFLSEIYKYMLHHLNQRLSRETVSMTPFEFWFTTPSIWSDAAKAATKRAAYAAGFGSRDGDRIFVISEPEAAAIATLKYLAVDEQVHVGNGVLICDCGGGTVDITTYTIINTTPELEFEELLVGVGGKCGSTFIDRLFLDWMSATFGTAFDGLPAKKRAPGSKFMLEFERAKFEFGYSNDTRFEVSLNMPKAESSEYYDDEESMITFTNREMEAFFKPAVSMIKALLEQQVEQAKKESAGINVVILVGGFGNSRYLNDQLREWCDKKGHIRLLCPKDPQGAIVRGAALRGLEGNEARRKRNRRHYGVNIYRPFKEGVDRESDAIYDDWENRKLCRSNMNWLVPKGKMLDQDFVLKLGLNLTMNPEGNLRSEMKLFGSVLDTAPAYLYEPGITNVGTILTNFSGVNWTNCETKIIRGVRQYRVEHELHVYLAAKEGVLCVKAVCGDKELGTTEIEYKK
;
A
#
# COMPACT_ATOMS: atom_id res chain seq x y z
N MET A 1 -13.18 29.96 6.37
CA MET A 1 -13.60 29.88 4.95
C MET A 1 -12.71 28.84 4.28
N SER A 2 -13.28 27.73 3.79
CA SER A 2 -12.49 26.75 3.04
C SER A 2 -12.02 27.42 1.74
N SER A 3 -10.71 27.55 1.54
CA SER A 3 -10.17 27.97 0.25
C SER A 3 -10.61 26.98 -0.83
N HIS A 4 -10.87 27.48 -2.03
CA HIS A 4 -11.13 26.64 -3.18
C HIS A 4 -9.91 25.75 -3.47
N LYS A 5 -10.13 24.46 -3.77
CA LYS A 5 -9.08 23.47 -4.01
C LYS A 5 -9.47 22.52 -5.14
N ILE A 6 -8.44 21.90 -5.74
CA ILE A 6 -8.57 20.73 -6.61
C ILE A 6 -8.17 19.50 -5.80
N ILE A 7 -9.10 18.61 -5.52
CA ILE A 7 -8.81 17.35 -4.85
C ILE A 7 -8.52 16.31 -5.93
N VAL A 8 -7.43 15.58 -5.78
CA VAL A 8 -6.96 14.59 -6.74
C VAL A 8 -6.73 13.27 -6.03
N GLY A 9 -7.45 12.22 -6.45
CA GLY A 9 -7.17 10.85 -6.06
C GLY A 9 -6.13 10.23 -7.01
N VAL A 10 -5.06 9.66 -6.47
CA VAL A 10 -4.03 8.96 -7.24
C VAL A 10 -3.92 7.53 -6.72
N ASP A 11 -4.21 6.58 -7.59
CA ASP A 11 -4.03 5.16 -7.28
C ASP A 11 -2.86 4.63 -8.09
N TYR A 12 -1.66 4.67 -7.50
CA TYR A 12 -0.47 4.04 -8.06
C TYR A 12 -0.53 2.54 -7.79
N GLY A 13 -1.16 1.75 -8.65
CA GLY A 13 -1.30 0.31 -8.48
C GLY A 13 -0.10 -0.48 -9.02
N THR A 14 0.03 -1.75 -8.64
CA THR A 14 1.12 -2.63 -9.09
C THR A 14 1.15 -2.82 -10.61
N THR A 15 -0.02 -2.99 -11.23
CA THR A 15 -0.16 -3.23 -12.67
C THR A 15 -0.67 -2.00 -13.42
N PHE A 16 -1.54 -1.21 -12.80
CA PHE A 16 -2.19 -0.05 -13.42
C PHE A 16 -2.33 1.11 -12.44
N THR A 17 -2.15 2.33 -12.94
CA THR A 17 -2.28 3.59 -12.21
C THR A 17 -3.44 4.43 -12.72
N GLY A 18 -4.24 5.01 -11.82
CA GLY A 18 -5.36 5.88 -12.13
C GLY A 18 -5.24 7.25 -11.47
N VAL A 19 -5.87 8.26 -12.09
CA VAL A 19 -6.02 9.61 -11.51
C VAL A 19 -7.47 10.06 -11.64
N SER A 20 -8.05 10.49 -10.52
CA SER A 20 -9.37 11.13 -10.46
C SER A 20 -9.26 12.51 -9.81
N TYR A 21 -10.21 13.41 -10.08
CA TYR A 21 -10.21 14.73 -9.50
C TYR A 21 -11.61 15.32 -9.34
N VAL A 22 -11.75 16.25 -8.39
CA VAL A 22 -12.98 16.98 -8.10
C VAL A 22 -12.68 18.40 -7.59
N PHE A 23 -13.57 19.32 -7.90
CA PHE A 23 -13.45 20.74 -7.54
C PHE A 23 -14.36 21.07 -6.36
N THR A 24 -13.83 21.74 -5.33
CA THR A 24 -14.62 22.09 -4.14
C THR A 24 -15.67 23.20 -4.36
N ASN A 25 -15.70 23.81 -5.56
CA ASN A 25 -16.65 24.88 -5.93
C ASN A 25 -17.91 24.35 -6.65
N LYS A 26 -18.06 23.03 -6.83
CA LYS A 26 -19.33 22.48 -7.36
C LYS A 26 -20.37 22.49 -6.24
N ASP A 27 -21.55 23.02 -6.54
CA ASP A 27 -22.73 23.12 -5.66
C ASP A 27 -22.91 21.86 -4.81
N SER A 28 -22.80 22.00 -3.48
CA SER A 28 -22.86 20.91 -2.51
C SER A 28 -24.24 20.22 -2.46
N THR A 29 -25.25 20.79 -3.12
CA THR A 29 -26.58 20.19 -3.27
C THR A 29 -26.64 19.14 -4.39
N LYS A 30 -25.62 19.04 -5.25
CA LYS A 30 -25.53 18.03 -6.33
C LYS A 30 -24.52 16.94 -5.96
N LYS A 31 -24.80 15.70 -6.39
CA LYS A 31 -23.86 14.57 -6.23
C LYS A 31 -22.48 14.99 -6.76
N PRO A 32 -21.39 14.71 -6.02
CA PRO A 32 -20.05 15.09 -6.44
C PRO A 32 -19.70 14.38 -7.75
N ASP A 33 -19.48 15.19 -8.77
CA ASP A 33 -19.11 14.73 -10.11
C ASP A 33 -17.59 14.59 -10.19
N ILE A 34 -17.10 13.42 -9.74
CA ILE A 34 -15.69 13.04 -9.81
C ILE A 34 -15.36 12.71 -11.25
N SER A 35 -14.42 13.48 -11.80
CA SER A 35 -13.85 13.21 -13.11
C SER A 35 -12.68 12.25 -12.96
N GLN A 36 -12.51 11.37 -13.94
CA GLN A 36 -11.38 10.45 -14.01
C GLN A 36 -10.67 10.64 -15.34
N ILE A 37 -9.34 10.61 -15.33
CA ILE A 37 -8.54 10.67 -16.54
C ILE A 37 -8.63 9.32 -17.25
N LYS A 38 -9.05 9.34 -18.53
CA LYS A 38 -9.21 8.12 -19.34
C LYS A 38 -8.56 8.18 -20.72
N ASP A 39 -8.06 9.35 -21.10
CA ASP A 39 -7.48 9.71 -22.40
C ASP A 39 -5.94 9.51 -22.45
N TRP A 40 -5.43 8.52 -21.72
CA TRP A 40 -4.00 8.26 -21.53
C TRP A 40 -3.19 8.17 -22.84
N PRO A 41 -1.93 8.66 -22.86
CA PRO A 41 -1.12 8.71 -24.06
C PRO A 41 -0.50 7.35 -24.40
N GLY A 42 -0.38 7.04 -25.69
CA GLY A 42 0.38 5.89 -26.18
C GLY A 42 -0.29 5.11 -27.31
N PRO A 43 0.48 4.39 -28.14
CA PRO A 43 -0.04 3.61 -29.28
C PRO A 43 -0.73 2.32 -28.85
N ASN A 44 -0.45 1.79 -27.66
CA ASN A 44 -1.04 0.56 -27.14
C ASN A 44 -2.39 0.77 -26.44
N LYS A 45 -2.97 1.96 -26.54
CA LYS A 45 -4.34 2.17 -26.07
C LYS A 45 -5.30 1.40 -26.97
N HIS A 46 -6.23 0.68 -26.37
CA HIS A 46 -7.40 0.21 -27.12
C HIS A 46 -8.16 1.43 -27.65
N GLN A 47 -8.93 1.30 -28.74
CA GLN A 47 -9.67 2.44 -29.33
C GLN A 47 -10.71 3.07 -28.37
N SER A 48 -10.99 2.41 -27.24
CA SER A 48 -11.84 2.89 -26.14
C SER A 48 -11.04 3.56 -25.02
N GLU A 49 -11.62 4.58 -24.39
CA GLU A 49 -11.15 5.16 -23.12
C GLU A 49 -10.88 4.08 -22.05
N THR A 50 -9.76 4.18 -21.32
CA THR A 50 -9.39 3.23 -20.26
C THR A 50 -9.27 3.93 -18.91
N GLU A 51 -9.84 3.35 -17.87
CA GLU A 51 -9.88 3.94 -16.52
C GLU A 51 -8.49 4.19 -15.91
N LYS A 52 -7.48 3.41 -16.32
CA LYS A 52 -6.11 3.47 -15.81
C LYS A 52 -5.08 3.25 -16.92
N THR A 53 -3.84 3.64 -16.66
CA THR A 53 -2.67 3.40 -17.51
C THR A 53 -1.74 2.35 -16.88
N PRO A 54 -1.01 1.52 -17.64
CA PRO A 54 -0.07 0.55 -17.07
C PRO A 54 0.97 1.21 -16.16
N SER A 55 1.25 0.60 -15.01
CA SER A 55 2.31 1.02 -14.08
C SER A 55 3.67 0.53 -14.56
N ARG A 56 4.15 1.14 -15.66
CA ARG A 56 5.36 0.72 -16.37
C ARG A 56 6.13 1.91 -16.90
N ILE A 57 7.45 1.81 -16.84
CA ILE A 57 8.38 2.78 -17.45
C ILE A 57 9.49 2.07 -18.23
N ALA A 58 9.89 2.63 -19.37
CA ALA A 58 11.04 2.24 -20.16
C ALA A 58 11.98 3.44 -20.25
N TYR A 59 13.20 3.29 -19.73
CA TYR A 59 14.19 4.35 -19.75
C TYR A 59 14.88 4.43 -21.11
N ALA A 60 15.17 5.65 -21.56
CA ALA A 60 15.88 5.84 -22.82
C ALA A 60 17.28 5.24 -22.79
N THR A 61 17.96 5.30 -21.65
CA THR A 61 19.31 4.75 -21.45
C THR A 61 19.41 3.28 -21.81
N ASP A 62 18.41 2.47 -21.43
CA ASP A 62 18.41 1.02 -21.63
C ASP A 62 17.88 0.61 -23.01
N ASN A 63 17.35 1.58 -23.76
CA ASN A 63 16.65 1.37 -25.02
C ASN A 63 17.24 2.21 -26.16
N ARG A 64 18.43 2.81 -26.00
CA ARG A 64 19.10 3.47 -27.12
C ARG A 64 19.56 2.45 -28.18
N PRO A 65 19.53 2.80 -29.47
CA PRO A 65 19.08 4.08 -30.05
C PRO A 65 17.57 4.13 -30.38
N PHE A 66 16.75 3.18 -29.92
CA PHE A 66 15.33 3.06 -30.34
C PHE A 66 14.43 4.19 -29.82
N ILE A 67 14.73 4.75 -28.65
CA ILE A 67 14.00 5.88 -28.07
C ILE A 67 14.98 6.93 -27.51
N ASP A 68 14.61 8.21 -27.63
CA ASP A 68 15.40 9.33 -27.14
C ASP A 68 14.97 9.88 -25.78
N ALA A 69 13.77 9.50 -25.34
CA ALA A 69 13.18 9.90 -24.08
C ALA A 69 12.41 8.72 -23.47
N ASN A 70 12.29 8.74 -22.14
CA ASN A 70 11.57 7.70 -21.40
C ASN A 70 10.14 7.53 -21.94
N LYS A 71 9.64 6.29 -21.94
CA LYS A 71 8.26 5.96 -22.27
C LYS A 71 7.59 5.38 -21.03
N TRP A 72 6.31 5.65 -20.83
CA TRP A 72 5.57 5.18 -19.68
C TRP A 72 4.15 4.77 -20.06
N GLY A 73 3.51 3.93 -19.23
CA GLY A 73 2.16 3.47 -19.48
C GLY A 73 1.99 2.84 -20.87
N PHE A 74 0.95 3.24 -21.59
CA PHE A 74 0.67 2.75 -22.95
C PHE A 74 1.70 3.21 -24.01
N GLN A 75 2.62 4.12 -23.68
CA GLN A 75 3.71 4.49 -24.59
C GLN A 75 4.80 3.41 -24.66
N VAL A 76 4.86 2.51 -23.67
CA VAL A 76 5.82 1.41 -23.66
C VAL A 76 5.35 0.32 -24.62
N THR A 77 6.09 0.12 -25.71
CA THR A 77 5.82 -0.92 -26.71
C THR A 77 6.53 -2.23 -26.36
N SER A 78 6.05 -3.34 -26.92
CA SER A 78 6.49 -4.71 -26.59
C SER A 78 7.96 -5.01 -26.85
N ASN A 79 8.67 -4.15 -27.60
CA ASN A 79 10.08 -4.35 -27.93
C ASN A 79 11.04 -3.61 -26.99
N LEU A 80 10.52 -2.80 -26.05
CA LEU A 80 11.32 -2.03 -25.12
C LEU A 80 11.62 -2.82 -23.85
N THR A 81 12.86 -2.72 -23.37
CA THR A 81 13.21 -3.08 -22.00
C THR A 81 12.48 -2.12 -21.06
N SER A 82 11.72 -2.66 -20.12
CA SER A 82 10.86 -1.87 -19.25
C SER A 82 10.76 -2.47 -17.86
N TYR A 83 10.36 -1.62 -16.91
CA TYR A 83 10.29 -1.90 -15.49
C TYR A 83 8.83 -1.81 -15.05
N SER A 84 8.34 -2.87 -14.42
CA SER A 84 6.94 -3.03 -14.00
C SER A 84 6.89 -3.61 -12.58
N TRP A 85 5.72 -3.58 -11.95
CA TRP A 85 5.45 -4.19 -10.64
C TRP A 85 6.33 -3.65 -9.48
N THR A 86 6.98 -2.50 -9.69
CA THR A 86 7.89 -1.86 -8.73
C THR A 86 7.22 -1.47 -7.42
N LYS A 87 5.90 -1.29 -7.43
CA LYS A 87 5.10 -1.08 -6.21
C LYS A 87 5.34 -2.18 -5.16
N LEU A 88 5.47 -3.45 -5.58
CA LEU A 88 5.71 -4.58 -4.67
C LEU A 88 7.07 -4.53 -3.97
N LEU A 89 8.03 -3.78 -4.53
CA LEU A 89 9.38 -3.60 -4.01
C LEU A 89 9.48 -2.46 -2.98
N LEU A 90 8.41 -1.69 -2.78
CA LEU A 90 8.38 -0.65 -1.74
C LEU A 90 8.18 -1.24 -0.34
N ASP A 91 7.67 -2.47 -0.22
CA ASP A 91 7.48 -3.15 1.07
C ASP A 91 8.35 -4.40 1.20
N ASN A 92 9.47 -4.23 1.92
CA ASN A 92 10.45 -5.27 2.26
C ASN A 92 10.03 -6.11 3.49
N SER A 93 8.75 -6.06 3.87
CA SER A 93 8.21 -6.89 4.94
C SER A 93 8.42 -8.39 4.65
N LYS A 94 8.63 -9.18 5.71
CA LYS A 94 8.84 -10.63 5.60
C LYS A 94 7.62 -11.28 4.93
N ALA A 95 7.90 -12.24 4.04
CA ALA A 95 6.86 -12.99 3.35
C ALA A 95 5.92 -13.68 4.35
N SER A 96 4.61 -13.55 4.10
CA SER A 96 3.54 -14.23 4.82
C SER A 96 3.16 -15.55 4.12
N LEU A 97 2.36 -16.40 4.79
CA LEU A 97 1.82 -17.62 4.17
C LEU A 97 0.82 -17.31 3.03
N GLN A 98 0.30 -16.08 3.00
CA GLN A 98 -0.64 -15.58 1.98
C GLN A 98 0.07 -14.77 0.89
N ASP A 99 1.40 -14.80 0.88
CA ASP A 99 2.21 -14.23 -0.19
C ASP A 99 2.57 -15.32 -1.20
N ASP A 100 2.69 -14.88 -2.45
CA ASP A 100 3.32 -15.69 -3.48
C ASP A 100 4.76 -16.07 -3.07
N PRO A 101 5.10 -17.37 -3.04
CA PRO A 101 6.39 -17.86 -2.58
C PRO A 101 7.58 -17.41 -3.44
N ASP A 102 7.35 -17.03 -4.69
CA ASP A 102 8.41 -16.68 -5.64
C ASP A 102 8.67 -15.17 -5.71
N ILE A 103 7.79 -14.32 -5.17
CA ILE A 103 8.03 -12.87 -5.06
C ILE A 103 9.36 -12.56 -4.36
N ALA A 104 9.66 -13.26 -3.26
CA ALA A 104 10.89 -13.05 -2.49
C ALA A 104 12.15 -13.45 -3.26
N LYS A 105 12.06 -14.47 -4.12
CA LYS A 105 13.20 -14.96 -4.92
C LYS A 105 13.48 -14.01 -6.08
N ILE A 106 12.44 -13.51 -6.75
CA ILE A 106 12.55 -12.67 -7.95
C ILE A 106 13.09 -11.28 -7.61
N ALA A 107 12.78 -10.72 -6.44
CA ALA A 107 13.29 -9.42 -5.99
C ALA A 107 14.82 -9.36 -5.82
N THR A 108 15.50 -10.52 -5.75
CA THR A 108 16.95 -10.61 -5.52
C THR A 108 17.80 -10.85 -6.77
N ASN A 109 17.16 -11.11 -7.93
CA ASN A 109 17.88 -11.32 -9.18
C ASN A 109 18.05 -9.98 -9.91
N GLU A 110 19.21 -9.36 -9.75
CA GLU A 110 19.63 -8.18 -10.51
C GLU A 110 19.74 -8.53 -12.01
N GLY A 111 18.80 -8.02 -12.80
CA GLY A 111 18.72 -8.23 -14.24
C GLY A 111 17.30 -8.00 -14.73
N ALA A 112 17.12 -7.67 -16.01
CA ALA A 112 15.82 -7.41 -16.62
C ALA A 112 14.86 -8.60 -16.44
N GLY A 113 14.09 -8.56 -15.35
CA GLY A 113 13.08 -9.53 -14.93
C GLY A 113 11.85 -8.80 -14.40
N PHE A 114 10.81 -9.56 -14.07
CA PHE A 114 9.47 -9.06 -13.75
C PHE A 114 9.38 -8.10 -12.55
N LEU A 115 10.41 -8.09 -11.69
CA LEU A 115 10.63 -7.17 -10.56
C LEU A 115 12.07 -6.61 -10.56
N GLY A 116 12.72 -6.58 -11.73
CA GLY A 116 14.06 -6.01 -11.85
C GLY A 116 14.03 -4.49 -11.69
N LEU A 117 15.17 -3.92 -11.30
CA LEU A 117 15.40 -2.47 -11.26
C LEU A 117 16.52 -2.08 -12.23
N PRO A 118 16.53 -0.85 -12.76
CA PRO A 118 17.69 -0.34 -13.48
C PRO A 118 18.94 -0.34 -12.59
N ASN A 119 20.12 -0.42 -13.18
CA ASN A 119 21.37 -0.42 -12.43
C ASN A 119 21.50 0.87 -11.61
N GLY A 120 21.72 0.74 -10.29
CA GLY A 120 21.87 1.86 -9.36
C GLY A 120 20.57 2.55 -8.97
N TYR A 121 19.40 2.00 -9.32
CA TYR A 121 18.10 2.52 -8.92
C TYR A 121 17.51 1.68 -7.79
N GLU A 122 16.86 2.35 -6.85
CA GLU A 122 15.98 1.73 -5.87
C GLU A 122 14.53 1.72 -6.38
N ALA A 123 13.65 0.93 -5.75
CA ALA A 123 12.23 0.92 -6.08
C ALA A 123 11.57 2.31 -5.96
N GLU A 124 11.98 3.10 -4.94
CA GLU A 124 11.53 4.49 -4.77
C GLU A 124 11.89 5.38 -5.97
N ASP A 125 13.05 5.17 -6.60
CA ASP A 125 13.48 5.96 -7.77
C ASP A 125 12.62 5.68 -8.98
N VAL A 126 12.32 4.41 -9.25
CA VAL A 126 11.46 4.03 -10.38
C VAL A 126 10.02 4.49 -10.15
N CYS A 127 9.53 4.42 -8.90
CA CYS A 127 8.23 4.97 -8.53
C CYS A 127 8.19 6.49 -8.75
N ARG A 128 9.21 7.24 -8.30
CA ARG A 128 9.33 8.69 -8.52
C ARG A 128 9.28 9.01 -10.02
N ASP A 129 10.08 8.33 -10.83
CA ASP A 129 10.21 8.66 -12.25
C ASP A 129 8.90 8.38 -13.01
N PHE A 130 8.24 7.26 -12.72
CA PHE A 130 6.91 6.98 -13.28
C PHE A 130 5.86 7.99 -12.81
N LEU A 131 5.81 8.29 -11.51
CA LEU A 131 4.87 9.27 -10.95
C LEU A 131 5.13 10.69 -11.50
N SER A 132 6.37 11.03 -11.85
CA SER A 132 6.70 12.32 -12.46
C SER A 132 6.02 12.48 -13.81
N GLU A 133 5.96 11.40 -14.59
CA GLU A 133 5.25 11.38 -15.87
C GLU A 133 3.72 11.48 -15.68
N ILE A 134 3.18 10.80 -14.67
CA ILE A 134 1.77 10.93 -14.29
C ILE A 134 1.43 12.37 -13.88
N TYR A 135 2.28 13.00 -13.06
CA TYR A 135 2.08 14.39 -12.62
C TYR A 135 2.08 15.37 -13.79
N LYS A 136 3.08 15.27 -14.68
CA LYS A 136 3.17 16.10 -15.89
C LYS A 136 1.93 15.95 -16.77
N TYR A 137 1.50 14.71 -17.00
CA TYR A 137 0.33 14.44 -17.84
C TYR A 137 -0.98 14.92 -17.19
N MET A 138 -1.16 14.71 -15.88
CA MET A 138 -2.30 15.23 -15.13
C MET A 138 -2.38 16.76 -15.24
N LEU A 139 -1.27 17.47 -15.01
CA LEU A 139 -1.25 18.93 -15.16
C LEU A 139 -1.59 19.35 -16.60
N HIS A 140 -1.06 18.65 -17.61
CA HIS A 140 -1.40 18.90 -19.00
C HIS A 140 -2.91 18.73 -19.27
N HIS A 141 -3.49 17.62 -18.82
CA HIS A 141 -4.91 17.33 -18.94
C HIS A 141 -5.78 18.39 -18.25
N LEU A 142 -5.43 18.77 -17.01
CA LEU A 142 -6.14 19.82 -16.27
C LEU A 142 -6.02 21.19 -16.96
N ASN A 143 -4.86 21.53 -17.52
CA ASN A 143 -4.65 22.78 -18.29
C ASN A 143 -5.37 22.80 -19.66
N GLN A 144 -5.83 21.67 -20.17
CA GLN A 144 -6.69 21.64 -21.36
C GLN A 144 -8.16 21.85 -20.99
N ARG A 145 -8.57 21.33 -19.83
CA ARG A 145 -9.95 21.41 -19.34
C ARG A 145 -10.24 22.70 -18.58
N LEU A 146 -9.20 23.33 -18.05
CA LEU A 146 -9.22 24.58 -17.30
C LEU A 146 -8.16 25.53 -17.88
N SER A 147 -8.21 26.82 -17.52
CA SER A 147 -7.11 27.73 -17.85
C SER A 147 -5.85 27.42 -17.03
N ARG A 148 -4.67 27.74 -17.58
CA ARG A 148 -3.38 27.57 -16.88
C ARG A 148 -3.33 28.39 -15.59
N GLU A 149 -3.94 29.57 -15.62
CA GLU A 149 -4.04 30.48 -14.48
C GLU A 149 -4.88 29.88 -13.36
N THR A 150 -5.98 29.19 -13.70
CA THR A 150 -6.82 28.51 -12.71
C THR A 150 -6.06 27.38 -12.03
N VAL A 151 -5.36 26.56 -12.82
CA VAL A 151 -4.57 25.43 -12.30
C VAL A 151 -3.40 25.92 -11.44
N SER A 152 -2.75 27.03 -11.80
CA SER A 152 -1.60 27.54 -11.05
C SER A 152 -1.99 28.21 -9.74
N MET A 153 -3.13 28.91 -9.68
CA MET A 153 -3.61 29.62 -8.49
C MET A 153 -4.38 28.74 -7.50
N THR A 154 -4.92 27.60 -7.96
CA THR A 154 -5.74 26.74 -7.10
C THR A 154 -4.88 25.68 -6.42
N PRO A 155 -4.84 25.63 -5.07
CA PRO A 155 -4.11 24.60 -4.35
C PRO A 155 -4.67 23.20 -4.59
N PHE A 156 -3.78 22.21 -4.57
CA PHE A 156 -4.13 20.81 -4.76
C PHE A 156 -4.06 20.01 -3.47
N GLU A 157 -5.00 19.08 -3.34
CA GLU A 157 -5.01 18.10 -2.29
C GLU A 157 -4.92 16.70 -2.90
N PHE A 158 -3.74 16.09 -2.83
CA PHE A 158 -3.47 14.78 -3.41
C PHE A 158 -3.70 13.66 -2.39
N TRP A 159 -4.53 12.69 -2.74
CA TRP A 159 -4.83 11.51 -1.95
C TRP A 159 -4.29 10.26 -2.65
N PHE A 160 -3.17 9.73 -2.14
CA PHE A 160 -2.53 8.53 -2.66
C PHE A 160 -3.06 7.28 -1.97
N THR A 161 -3.38 6.24 -2.74
CA THR A 161 -3.82 4.96 -2.18
C THR A 161 -2.64 4.02 -1.92
N THR A 162 -2.71 3.27 -0.82
CA THR A 162 -1.74 2.22 -0.48
C THR A 162 -2.44 0.98 0.05
N PRO A 163 -1.87 -0.23 -0.15
CA PRO A 163 -2.37 -1.44 0.49
C PRO A 163 -2.48 -1.26 2.01
N SER A 164 -3.55 -1.79 2.59
CA SER A 164 -3.82 -1.67 4.02
C SER A 164 -2.79 -2.42 4.88
N ILE A 165 -2.23 -3.50 4.34
CA ILE A 165 -1.22 -4.34 4.99
C ILE A 165 0.19 -3.76 4.98
N TRP A 166 0.44 -2.72 4.19
CA TRP A 166 1.78 -2.17 4.02
C TRP A 166 2.37 -1.63 5.32
N SER A 167 3.68 -1.83 5.44
CA SER A 167 4.47 -1.24 6.51
C SER A 167 4.44 0.29 6.47
N ASP A 168 4.66 0.92 7.63
CA ASP A 168 4.73 2.38 7.72
C ASP A 168 5.87 2.93 6.85
N ALA A 169 6.97 2.17 6.72
CA ALA A 169 8.08 2.47 5.82
C ALA A 169 7.63 2.50 4.35
N ALA A 170 6.86 1.51 3.89
CA ALA A 170 6.36 1.46 2.52
C ALA A 170 5.36 2.60 2.22
N LYS A 171 4.48 2.95 3.17
CA LYS A 171 3.58 4.11 3.03
C LYS A 171 4.36 5.42 2.95
N ALA A 172 5.38 5.58 3.79
CA ALA A 172 6.27 6.74 3.76
C ALA A 172 7.08 6.80 2.45
N ALA A 173 7.55 5.66 1.94
CA ALA A 173 8.25 5.55 0.66
C ALA A 173 7.37 6.01 -0.52
N THR A 174 6.10 5.58 -0.58
CA THR A 174 5.14 6.09 -1.57
C THR A 174 4.97 7.60 -1.48
N LYS A 175 4.81 8.14 -0.27
CA LYS A 175 4.64 9.59 -0.06
C LYS A 175 5.89 10.37 -0.49
N ARG A 176 7.09 9.87 -0.19
CA ARG A 176 8.37 10.45 -0.64
C ARG A 176 8.51 10.42 -2.16
N ALA A 177 8.21 9.28 -2.79
CA ALA A 177 8.27 9.14 -4.24
C ALA A 177 7.28 10.10 -4.94
N ALA A 178 6.06 10.24 -4.40
CA ALA A 178 5.08 11.21 -4.89
C ALA A 178 5.58 12.66 -4.74
N TYR A 179 6.11 13.03 -3.57
CA TYR A 179 6.65 14.37 -3.37
C TYR A 179 7.82 14.68 -4.32
N ALA A 180 8.76 13.74 -4.45
CA ALA A 180 9.90 13.85 -5.36
C ALA A 180 9.48 13.89 -6.85
N ALA A 181 8.30 13.36 -7.19
CA ALA A 181 7.71 13.43 -8.52
C ALA A 181 7.05 14.79 -8.86
N GLY A 182 6.98 15.71 -7.90
CA GLY A 182 6.37 17.03 -8.06
C GLY A 182 4.96 17.16 -7.48
N PHE A 183 4.36 16.09 -6.97
CA PHE A 183 3.13 16.22 -6.19
C PHE A 183 3.44 17.04 -4.93
N GLY A 184 2.54 17.93 -4.52
CA GLY A 184 2.78 18.72 -3.30
C GLY A 184 3.89 19.78 -3.38
N SER A 185 4.49 20.02 -4.56
CA SER A 185 5.66 20.91 -4.68
C SER A 185 5.32 22.40 -4.75
N ARG A 186 4.06 22.76 -5.01
CA ARG A 186 3.61 24.16 -5.04
C ARG A 186 3.13 24.61 -3.67
N ASP A 187 3.18 25.91 -3.45
CA ASP A 187 2.64 26.50 -2.22
C ASP A 187 1.15 26.17 -2.06
N GLY A 188 0.75 25.82 -0.85
CA GLY A 188 -0.60 25.35 -0.52
C GLY A 188 -0.93 23.92 -0.92
N ASP A 189 -0.15 23.26 -1.78
CA ASP A 189 -0.40 21.85 -2.12
C ASP A 189 -0.13 20.93 -0.91
N ARG A 190 -0.87 19.82 -0.83
CA ARG A 190 -0.75 18.82 0.24
C ARG A 190 -0.85 17.40 -0.31
N ILE A 191 -0.14 16.46 0.33
CA ILE A 191 -0.21 15.02 0.03
C ILE A 191 -0.69 14.27 1.27
N PHE A 192 -1.72 13.46 1.08
CA PHE A 192 -2.34 12.56 2.02
C PHE A 192 -2.26 11.12 1.49
N VAL A 193 -2.29 10.16 2.41
CA VAL A 193 -2.34 8.73 2.09
C VAL A 193 -3.62 8.13 2.67
N ILE A 194 -4.28 7.28 1.90
CA ILE A 194 -5.45 6.49 2.32
C ILE A 194 -5.21 5.02 1.98
N SER A 195 -5.80 4.10 2.74
CA SER A 195 -5.75 2.69 2.35
C SER A 195 -6.68 2.39 1.17
N GLU A 196 -6.25 1.54 0.26
CA GLU A 196 -7.04 1.12 -0.91
C GLU A 196 -8.45 0.57 -0.54
N PRO A 197 -8.60 -0.37 0.43
CA PRO A 197 -9.92 -0.84 0.82
C PRO A 197 -10.79 0.24 1.50
N GLU A 198 -10.19 1.22 2.19
CA GLU A 198 -10.94 2.34 2.76
C GLU A 198 -11.43 3.30 1.67
N ALA A 199 -10.58 3.61 0.69
CA ALA A 199 -10.99 4.39 -0.48
C ALA A 199 -12.13 3.67 -1.22
N ALA A 200 -12.01 2.36 -1.43
CA ALA A 200 -13.07 1.56 -2.02
C ALA A 200 -14.37 1.58 -1.20
N ALA A 201 -14.30 1.43 0.14
CA ALA A 201 -15.47 1.56 1.03
C ALA A 201 -16.19 2.90 0.83
N ILE A 202 -15.45 4.01 0.83
CA ILE A 202 -16.02 5.35 0.62
C ILE A 202 -16.71 5.44 -0.74
N ALA A 203 -16.11 4.86 -1.78
CA ALA A 203 -16.67 4.86 -3.13
C ALA A 203 -17.89 3.96 -3.31
N THR A 204 -18.03 2.87 -2.54
CA THR A 204 -19.10 1.89 -2.76
C THR A 204 -20.21 1.99 -1.73
N LEU A 205 -19.89 2.07 -0.44
CA LEU A 205 -20.88 1.95 0.65
C LEU A 205 -21.95 3.03 0.60
N LYS A 206 -21.61 4.25 0.17
CA LYS A 206 -22.57 5.35 0.07
C LYS A 206 -23.71 5.02 -0.90
N TYR A 207 -23.38 4.46 -2.07
CA TYR A 207 -24.40 4.06 -3.04
C TYR A 207 -25.18 2.85 -2.55
N LEU A 208 -24.50 1.87 -1.94
CA LEU A 208 -25.15 0.69 -1.41
C LEU A 208 -26.12 1.00 -0.25
N ALA A 209 -25.82 2.01 0.57
CA ALA A 209 -26.71 2.45 1.64
C ALA A 209 -27.96 3.14 1.07
N VAL A 210 -27.80 3.96 0.03
CA VAL A 210 -28.93 4.60 -0.68
C VAL A 210 -29.81 3.56 -1.37
N ASP A 211 -29.23 2.52 -1.95
CA ASP A 211 -29.94 1.42 -2.61
C ASP A 211 -30.44 0.35 -1.62
N GLU A 212 -30.39 0.62 -0.31
CA GLU A 212 -30.82 -0.29 0.78
C GLU A 212 -30.16 -1.69 0.71
N GLN A 213 -28.94 -1.77 0.18
CA GLN A 213 -28.17 -3.01 0.08
C GLN A 213 -27.29 -3.27 1.31
N VAL A 214 -27.09 -2.25 2.15
CA VAL A 214 -26.43 -2.34 3.46
C VAL A 214 -27.25 -1.59 4.51
N HIS A 215 -27.30 -2.12 5.73
CA HIS A 215 -28.06 -1.58 6.84
C HIS A 215 -27.20 -1.39 8.09
N VAL A 216 -27.66 -0.55 9.02
CA VAL A 216 -27.03 -0.39 10.34
C VAL A 216 -26.85 -1.75 11.03
N GLY A 217 -25.66 -1.97 11.59
CA GLY A 217 -25.26 -3.22 12.22
C GLY A 217 -24.75 -4.29 11.24
N ASN A 218 -24.81 -4.07 9.92
CA ASN A 218 -24.20 -5.01 8.98
C ASN A 218 -22.67 -5.02 9.08
N GLY A 219 -22.08 -6.21 9.08
CA GLY A 219 -20.67 -6.41 8.82
C GLY A 219 -20.40 -6.50 7.32
N VAL A 220 -19.48 -5.68 6.83
CA VAL A 220 -19.12 -5.59 5.41
C VAL A 220 -17.63 -5.83 5.23
N LEU A 221 -17.28 -6.80 4.38
CA LEU A 221 -15.91 -7.05 3.94
C LEU A 221 -15.65 -6.29 2.63
N ILE A 222 -14.66 -5.40 2.62
CA ILE A 222 -14.10 -4.89 1.37
C ILE A 222 -12.97 -5.83 0.98
N CYS A 223 -13.13 -6.52 -0.15
CA CYS A 223 -12.15 -7.44 -0.70
C CYS A 223 -11.51 -6.78 -1.93
N ASP A 224 -10.41 -6.07 -1.72
CA ASP A 224 -9.64 -5.45 -2.79
C ASP A 224 -8.69 -6.49 -3.41
N CYS A 225 -9.07 -7.00 -4.57
CA CYS A 225 -8.27 -7.91 -5.36
C CYS A 225 -7.52 -7.12 -6.43
N GLY A 226 -6.29 -6.72 -6.12
CA GLY A 226 -5.41 -5.97 -7.01
C GLY A 226 -4.55 -6.87 -7.92
N GLY A 227 -3.65 -6.23 -8.67
CA GLY A 227 -2.67 -6.96 -9.49
C GLY A 227 -1.52 -7.56 -8.66
N GLY A 228 -1.07 -6.85 -7.62
CA GLY A 228 0.03 -7.32 -6.77
C GLY A 228 -0.42 -7.85 -5.43
N THR A 229 -1.34 -7.14 -4.78
CA THR A 229 -1.80 -7.41 -3.43
C THR A 229 -3.29 -7.73 -3.43
N VAL A 230 -3.70 -8.47 -2.40
CA VAL A 230 -5.09 -8.60 -1.99
C VAL A 230 -5.21 -8.06 -0.58
N ASP A 231 -6.13 -7.14 -0.36
CA ASP A 231 -6.35 -6.47 0.92
C ASP A 231 -7.82 -6.61 1.34
N ILE A 232 -8.05 -7.05 2.57
CA ILE A 232 -9.37 -7.26 3.13
C ILE A 232 -9.51 -6.47 4.43
N THR A 233 -10.45 -5.52 4.43
CA THR A 233 -10.85 -4.79 5.63
C THR A 233 -12.31 -5.05 5.96
N THR A 234 -12.59 -5.27 7.24
CA THR A 234 -13.94 -5.50 7.75
C THR A 234 -14.47 -4.26 8.43
N TYR A 235 -15.65 -3.80 8.03
CA TYR A 235 -16.34 -2.65 8.61
C TYR A 235 -17.69 -3.05 9.22
N THR A 236 -18.11 -2.31 10.24
CA THR A 236 -19.51 -2.32 10.72
C THR A 236 -20.18 -1.02 10.29
N ILE A 237 -21.38 -1.11 9.71
CA ILE A 237 -22.20 0.07 9.40
C ILE A 237 -22.82 0.60 10.69
N ILE A 238 -22.49 1.85 11.03
CA ILE A 238 -22.96 2.52 12.26
C ILE A 238 -24.19 3.36 11.97
N ASN A 239 -24.19 4.06 10.84
CA ASN A 239 -25.31 4.88 10.42
C ASN A 239 -25.41 4.92 8.89
N THR A 240 -26.61 5.09 8.36
CA THR A 240 -26.87 5.28 6.92
C THR A 240 -27.57 6.61 6.63
N THR A 241 -28.11 7.30 7.63
CA THR A 241 -28.87 8.56 7.47
C THR A 241 -28.71 9.46 8.71
N PRO A 242 -28.43 10.77 8.58
CA PRO A 242 -28.34 11.56 7.35
C PRO A 242 -27.06 11.32 6.54
N GLU A 243 -26.00 10.80 7.18
CA GLU A 243 -24.72 10.48 6.55
C GLU A 243 -24.33 9.02 6.84
N LEU A 244 -23.58 8.43 5.91
CA LEU A 244 -23.03 7.10 6.08
C LEU A 244 -21.89 7.16 7.08
N GLU A 245 -21.98 6.36 8.14
CA GLU A 245 -20.92 6.18 9.12
C GLU A 245 -20.58 4.70 9.24
N PHE A 246 -19.29 4.39 9.30
CA PHE A 246 -18.79 3.03 9.49
C PHE A 246 -17.51 3.05 10.33
N GLU A 247 -17.17 1.93 10.97
CA GLU A 247 -15.93 1.76 11.73
C GLU A 247 -15.28 0.40 11.42
N GLU A 248 -13.95 0.31 11.52
CA GLU A 248 -13.27 -0.97 11.33
C GLU A 248 -13.65 -1.94 12.45
N LEU A 249 -14.25 -3.07 12.08
CA LEU A 249 -14.60 -4.14 13.02
C LEU A 249 -13.33 -4.89 13.47
N LEU A 250 -12.50 -5.25 12.50
CA LEU A 250 -11.33 -6.12 12.67
C LEU A 250 -10.06 -5.47 12.11
N VAL A 251 -8.89 -5.92 12.60
CA VAL A 251 -7.62 -5.66 11.92
C VAL A 251 -7.67 -6.34 10.55
N GLY A 252 -7.53 -5.54 9.49
CA GLY A 252 -7.53 -6.05 8.12
C GLY A 252 -6.36 -7.01 7.85
N VAL A 253 -6.56 -7.89 6.87
CA VAL A 253 -5.62 -8.92 6.44
C VAL A 253 -5.34 -8.77 4.95
N GLY A 254 -4.29 -9.40 4.47
CA GLY A 254 -3.95 -9.37 3.06
C GLY A 254 -2.70 -10.18 2.76
N GLY A 255 -2.33 -10.20 1.49
CA GLY A 255 -1.13 -10.87 1.03
C GLY A 255 -0.73 -10.44 -0.38
N LYS A 256 0.50 -10.78 -0.78
CA LYS A 256 1.04 -10.53 -2.12
C LYS A 256 0.58 -11.62 -3.10
N CYS A 257 -0.74 -11.83 -3.20
CA CYS A 257 -1.40 -12.89 -3.99
C CYS A 257 -2.37 -12.34 -5.05
N GLY A 258 -2.11 -11.13 -5.56
CA GLY A 258 -2.90 -10.52 -6.65
C GLY A 258 -2.73 -11.23 -8.01
N SER A 259 -3.38 -10.70 -9.05
CA SER A 259 -3.42 -11.37 -10.37
C SER A 259 -2.07 -11.60 -11.06
N THR A 260 -1.01 -10.90 -10.65
CA THR A 260 0.36 -11.15 -11.14
C THR A 260 0.93 -12.49 -10.66
N PHE A 261 0.34 -13.11 -9.63
CA PHE A 261 0.68 -14.48 -9.23
C PHE A 261 0.29 -15.48 -10.32
N ILE A 262 -0.84 -15.24 -10.99
CA ILE A 262 -1.30 -16.06 -12.13
C ILE A 262 -0.29 -15.94 -13.28
N ASP A 263 0.25 -14.74 -13.53
CA ASP A 263 1.28 -14.54 -14.55
C ASP A 263 2.53 -15.34 -14.26
N ARG A 264 2.97 -15.36 -12.99
CA ARG A 264 4.16 -16.11 -12.59
C ARG A 264 3.94 -17.62 -12.73
N LEU A 265 2.79 -18.14 -12.30
CA LEU A 265 2.45 -19.55 -12.48
C LEU A 265 2.38 -19.96 -13.96
N PHE A 266 1.89 -19.07 -14.83
CA PHE A 266 1.92 -19.30 -16.28
C PHE A 266 3.35 -19.32 -16.83
N LEU A 267 4.20 -18.37 -16.41
CA LEU A 267 5.61 -18.32 -16.83
C LEU A 267 6.41 -19.53 -16.32
N ASP A 268 6.11 -20.02 -15.12
CA ASP A 268 6.71 -21.23 -14.57
C ASP A 268 6.27 -22.46 -15.36
N TRP A 269 4.99 -22.54 -15.73
CA TRP A 269 4.49 -23.57 -16.63
C TRP A 269 5.15 -23.52 -18.01
N MET A 270 5.35 -22.33 -18.58
CA MET A 270 6.10 -22.15 -19.83
C MET A 270 7.54 -22.67 -19.72
N SER A 271 8.21 -22.35 -18.62
CA SER A 271 9.58 -22.79 -18.35
C SER A 271 9.64 -24.31 -18.17
N ALA A 272 8.68 -24.90 -17.44
CA ALA A 272 8.59 -26.34 -17.24
C ALA A 272 8.26 -27.10 -18.54
N THR A 273 7.45 -26.52 -19.42
CA THR A 273 6.96 -27.15 -20.65
C THR A 273 7.98 -27.05 -21.79
N PHE A 274 8.61 -25.88 -21.97
CA PHE A 274 9.47 -25.58 -23.12
C PHE A 274 10.96 -25.45 -22.76
N GLY A 275 11.30 -25.40 -21.47
CA GLY A 275 12.67 -25.30 -20.99
C GLY A 275 13.48 -24.21 -21.69
N THR A 276 14.66 -24.57 -22.18
CA THR A 276 15.59 -23.63 -22.81
C THR A 276 15.05 -22.93 -24.07
N ALA A 277 14.02 -23.49 -24.73
CA ALA A 277 13.38 -22.83 -25.86
C ALA A 277 12.62 -21.57 -25.43
N PHE A 278 12.07 -21.56 -24.22
CA PHE A 278 11.44 -20.41 -23.59
C PHE A 278 12.44 -19.57 -22.77
N ASP A 279 13.21 -20.20 -21.88
CA ASP A 279 14.13 -19.50 -20.96
C ASP A 279 15.25 -18.77 -21.69
N GLY A 280 15.68 -19.31 -22.83
CA GLY A 280 16.69 -18.71 -23.70
C GLY A 280 16.19 -17.49 -24.48
N LEU A 281 14.89 -17.15 -24.41
CA LEU A 281 14.36 -15.97 -25.08
C LEU A 281 14.77 -14.67 -24.37
N PRO A 282 15.02 -13.59 -25.13
CA PRO A 282 15.24 -12.26 -24.55
C PRO A 282 14.09 -11.83 -23.63
N ALA A 283 14.41 -11.21 -22.50
CA ALA A 283 13.43 -10.76 -21.51
C ALA A 283 12.28 -9.95 -22.14
N LYS A 284 12.57 -9.03 -23.07
CA LYS A 284 11.55 -8.23 -23.77
C LYS A 284 10.44 -9.04 -24.49
N LYS A 285 10.69 -10.32 -24.83
CA LYS A 285 9.67 -11.20 -25.44
C LYS A 285 8.75 -11.85 -24.41
N ARG A 286 9.20 -12.02 -23.16
CA ARG A 286 8.50 -12.76 -22.11
C ARG A 286 8.11 -11.93 -20.87
N ALA A 287 8.65 -10.72 -20.74
CA ALA A 287 8.42 -9.80 -19.63
C ALA A 287 7.03 -9.15 -19.67
N PRO A 288 6.56 -8.51 -18.58
CA PRO A 288 5.25 -7.87 -18.54
C PRO A 288 5.05 -6.90 -19.70
N GLY A 289 3.95 -7.13 -20.40
CA GLY A 289 3.52 -6.44 -21.61
C GLY A 289 4.49 -6.44 -22.80
N SER A 290 5.29 -7.49 -22.92
CA SER A 290 5.53 -8.09 -24.23
C SER A 290 4.21 -8.47 -24.92
N LYS A 291 4.23 -8.69 -26.24
CA LYS A 291 3.04 -9.13 -26.99
C LYS A 291 2.43 -10.39 -26.36
N PHE A 292 3.28 -11.36 -26.07
CA PHE A 292 2.94 -12.63 -25.43
C PHE A 292 2.19 -12.44 -24.10
N MET A 293 2.71 -11.61 -23.20
CA MET A 293 2.04 -11.37 -21.91
C MET A 293 0.77 -10.53 -22.06
N LEU A 294 0.67 -9.62 -23.05
CA LEU A 294 -0.58 -8.90 -23.32
C LEU A 294 -1.68 -9.83 -23.83
N GLU A 295 -1.34 -10.85 -24.64
CA GLU A 295 -2.29 -11.87 -25.09
C GLU A 295 -2.71 -12.78 -23.93
N PHE A 296 -1.78 -13.17 -23.05
CA PHE A 296 -2.11 -13.91 -21.83
C PHE A 296 -3.01 -13.10 -20.87
N GLU A 297 -2.77 -11.79 -20.70
CA GLU A 297 -3.66 -10.92 -19.92
C GLU A 297 -5.10 -10.93 -20.47
N ARG A 298 -5.28 -10.91 -21.80
CA ARG A 298 -6.61 -11.03 -22.42
C ARG A 298 -7.23 -12.39 -22.13
N ALA A 299 -6.47 -13.47 -22.24
CA ALA A 299 -6.94 -14.82 -21.90
C ALA A 299 -7.40 -14.90 -20.43
N LYS A 300 -6.69 -14.28 -19.48
CA LYS A 300 -7.13 -14.19 -18.07
C LYS A 300 -8.46 -13.46 -17.90
N PHE A 301 -8.71 -12.39 -18.68
CA PHE A 301 -9.99 -11.67 -18.64
C PHE A 301 -11.14 -12.49 -19.23
N GLU A 302 -10.88 -13.26 -20.28
CA GLU A 302 -11.87 -14.13 -20.95
C GLU A 302 -12.15 -15.43 -20.19
N PHE A 303 -11.29 -15.82 -19.25
CA PHE A 303 -11.48 -17.03 -18.46
C PHE A 303 -12.75 -16.95 -17.58
N GLY A 304 -13.59 -17.98 -17.68
CA GLY A 304 -14.89 -18.09 -17.01
C GLY A 304 -16.11 -17.71 -17.86
N TYR A 305 -15.93 -17.26 -19.10
CA TYR A 305 -17.05 -16.97 -20.02
C TYR A 305 -17.55 -18.20 -20.80
N SER A 306 -16.67 -19.15 -21.10
CA SER A 306 -16.97 -20.37 -21.84
C SER A 306 -16.35 -21.59 -21.18
N ASN A 307 -17.10 -22.70 -21.17
CA ASN A 307 -16.61 -23.99 -20.68
C ASN A 307 -15.75 -24.73 -21.71
N ASP A 308 -15.78 -24.31 -22.98
CA ASP A 308 -15.20 -25.04 -24.10
C ASP A 308 -14.28 -24.13 -24.92
N THR A 309 -13.12 -23.82 -24.33
CA THR A 309 -12.13 -22.92 -24.95
C THR A 309 -10.72 -23.40 -24.65
N ARG A 310 -9.97 -23.67 -25.72
CA ARG A 310 -8.53 -23.58 -25.70
C ARG A 310 -8.16 -22.10 -25.78
N PHE A 311 -7.16 -21.70 -25.02
CA PHE A 311 -6.55 -20.37 -25.10
C PHE A 311 -5.33 -20.44 -25.99
N GLU A 312 -5.12 -19.39 -26.76
CA GLU A 312 -4.02 -19.29 -27.70
C GLU A 312 -3.24 -18.00 -27.45
N VAL A 313 -1.92 -18.11 -27.35
CA VAL A 313 -1.02 -16.97 -27.19
C VAL A 313 0.19 -17.14 -28.12
N SER A 314 0.59 -16.06 -28.77
CA SER A 314 1.66 -16.06 -29.75
C SER A 314 3.02 -15.83 -29.10
N LEU A 315 3.97 -16.71 -29.39
CA LEU A 315 5.37 -16.53 -29.04
C LEU A 315 6.25 -17.39 -29.95
N ASN A 316 7.06 -16.71 -30.76
CA ASN A 316 8.06 -17.40 -31.58
C ASN A 316 9.20 -17.94 -30.69
N MET A 317 9.26 -19.27 -30.58
CA MET A 317 10.28 -20.06 -29.90
C MET A 317 11.05 -20.91 -30.93
N PRO A 318 12.08 -20.38 -31.62
CA PRO A 318 12.74 -21.07 -32.74
C PRO A 318 13.41 -22.41 -32.39
N LYS A 319 13.57 -22.69 -31.10
CA LYS A 319 14.17 -23.92 -30.57
C LYS A 319 13.13 -24.91 -30.03
N ALA A 320 11.85 -24.56 -30.06
CA ALA A 320 10.77 -25.45 -29.65
C ALA A 320 10.33 -26.28 -30.85
N GLU A 321 10.05 -27.56 -30.62
CA GLU A 321 9.44 -28.45 -31.60
C GLU A 321 7.91 -28.43 -31.44
N SER A 322 7.20 -28.75 -32.51
CA SER A 322 5.75 -28.94 -32.51
C SER A 322 5.32 -29.95 -31.43
N SER A 323 4.27 -29.63 -30.68
CA SER A 323 3.74 -30.45 -29.59
C SER A 323 2.24 -30.23 -29.40
N GLU A 324 1.62 -30.92 -28.42
CA GLU A 324 0.22 -30.66 -28.07
C GLU A 324 -0.02 -29.22 -27.55
N TYR A 325 1.04 -28.54 -27.09
CA TYR A 325 1.00 -27.20 -26.50
C TYR A 325 1.62 -26.11 -27.39
N TYR A 326 2.29 -26.47 -28.49
CA TYR A 326 2.96 -25.51 -29.37
C TYR A 326 2.83 -25.91 -30.83
N ASP A 327 2.26 -25.00 -31.62
CA ASP A 327 2.27 -25.01 -33.07
C ASP A 327 3.48 -24.17 -33.53
N ASP A 328 4.49 -24.82 -34.09
CA ASP A 328 5.71 -24.17 -34.56
C ASP A 328 5.53 -23.43 -35.89
N GLU A 329 4.60 -23.89 -36.74
CA GLU A 329 4.25 -23.24 -38.01
C GLU A 329 3.63 -21.85 -37.75
N GLU A 330 2.69 -21.77 -36.80
CA GLU A 330 2.00 -20.53 -36.44
C GLU A 330 2.65 -19.78 -35.27
N SER A 331 3.65 -20.38 -34.60
CA SER A 331 4.27 -19.86 -33.38
C SER A 331 3.24 -19.58 -32.26
N MET A 332 2.29 -20.49 -32.09
CA MET A 332 1.17 -20.37 -31.17
C MET A 332 1.29 -21.40 -30.04
N ILE A 333 1.18 -20.92 -28.80
CA ILE A 333 1.01 -21.78 -27.63
C ILE A 333 -0.47 -21.95 -27.38
N THR A 334 -0.90 -23.19 -27.19
CA THR A 334 -2.27 -23.53 -26.88
C THR A 334 -2.35 -24.21 -25.52
N PHE A 335 -3.30 -23.80 -24.68
CA PHE A 335 -3.54 -24.43 -23.37
C PHE A 335 -5.03 -24.44 -23.05
N THR A 336 -5.48 -25.33 -22.18
CA THR A 336 -6.91 -25.54 -21.92
C THR A 336 -7.40 -24.77 -20.70
N ASN A 337 -8.71 -24.78 -20.49
CA ASN A 337 -9.34 -24.36 -19.24
C ASN A 337 -8.73 -25.04 -18.01
N ARG A 338 -8.25 -26.28 -18.11
CA ARG A 338 -7.63 -26.99 -16.99
C ARG A 338 -6.30 -26.35 -16.59
N GLU A 339 -5.43 -26.03 -17.56
CA GLU A 339 -4.19 -25.31 -17.28
C GLU A 339 -4.49 -23.91 -16.72
N MET A 340 -5.43 -23.18 -17.34
CA MET A 340 -5.83 -21.84 -16.86
C MET A 340 -6.36 -21.90 -15.41
N GLU A 341 -7.22 -22.86 -15.09
CA GLU A 341 -7.72 -23.09 -13.73
C GLU A 341 -6.58 -23.37 -12.76
N ALA A 342 -5.57 -24.17 -13.16
CA ALA A 342 -4.41 -24.45 -12.36
C ALA A 342 -3.59 -23.19 -12.04
N PHE A 343 -3.51 -22.22 -12.96
CA PHE A 343 -2.85 -20.93 -12.71
C PHE A 343 -3.64 -20.05 -11.75
N PHE A 344 -4.98 -20.07 -11.79
CA PHE A 344 -5.81 -19.25 -10.89
C PHE A 344 -5.95 -19.84 -9.49
N LYS A 345 -6.00 -21.17 -9.38
CA LYS A 345 -6.38 -21.88 -8.15
C LYS A 345 -5.54 -21.48 -6.93
N PRO A 346 -4.20 -21.32 -7.00
CA PRO A 346 -3.41 -20.90 -5.85
C PRO A 346 -3.81 -19.52 -5.32
N ALA A 347 -3.93 -18.53 -6.21
CA ALA A 347 -4.33 -17.17 -5.84
C ALA A 347 -5.76 -17.14 -5.26
N VAL A 348 -6.73 -17.78 -5.92
CA VAL A 348 -8.12 -17.86 -5.43
C VAL A 348 -8.21 -18.55 -4.06
N SER A 349 -7.41 -19.60 -3.83
CA SER A 349 -7.38 -20.31 -2.55
C SER A 349 -6.86 -19.42 -1.41
N MET A 350 -5.81 -18.62 -1.67
CA MET A 350 -5.29 -17.65 -0.72
C MET A 350 -6.32 -16.56 -0.40
N ILE A 351 -7.03 -16.04 -1.41
CA ILE A 351 -8.11 -15.04 -1.23
C ILE A 351 -9.24 -15.61 -0.35
N LYS A 352 -9.71 -16.83 -0.65
CA LYS A 352 -10.73 -17.51 0.16
C LYS A 352 -10.26 -17.72 1.60
N ALA A 353 -8.99 -18.05 1.83
CA ALA A 353 -8.44 -18.20 3.17
C ALA A 353 -8.40 -16.87 3.96
N LEU A 354 -8.07 -15.75 3.29
CA LEU A 354 -8.11 -14.41 3.91
C LEU A 354 -9.54 -14.02 4.29
N LEU A 355 -10.52 -14.28 3.41
CA LEU A 355 -11.94 -14.05 3.70
C LEU A 355 -12.43 -14.92 4.87
N GLU A 356 -12.08 -16.21 4.88
CA GLU A 356 -12.39 -17.15 5.96
C GLU A 356 -11.86 -16.64 7.30
N GLN A 357 -10.62 -16.17 7.32
CA GLN A 357 -10.00 -15.62 8.53
C GLN A 357 -10.79 -14.44 9.11
N GLN A 358 -11.25 -13.51 8.27
CA GLN A 358 -12.04 -12.37 8.73
C GLN A 358 -13.44 -12.79 9.20
N VAL A 359 -14.10 -13.71 8.50
CA VAL A 359 -15.42 -14.22 8.91
C VAL A 359 -15.33 -14.93 10.27
N GLU A 360 -14.35 -15.81 10.47
CA GLU A 360 -14.19 -16.53 11.74
C GLU A 360 -13.77 -15.58 12.88
N GLN A 361 -12.95 -14.57 12.59
CA GLN A 361 -12.61 -13.57 13.59
C GLN A 361 -13.82 -12.69 13.96
N ALA A 362 -14.67 -12.31 13.00
CA ALA A 362 -15.88 -11.55 13.27
C ALA A 362 -16.84 -12.33 14.19
N LYS A 363 -16.99 -13.64 13.95
CA LYS A 363 -17.79 -14.51 14.82
C LYS A 363 -17.27 -14.55 16.26
N LYS A 364 -15.95 -14.56 16.45
CA LYS A 364 -15.34 -14.50 17.81
C LYS A 364 -15.64 -13.18 18.51
N GLU A 365 -15.73 -12.08 17.76
CA GLU A 365 -16.17 -10.76 18.26
C GLU A 365 -17.70 -10.66 18.39
N SER A 366 -18.45 -11.77 18.26
CA SER A 366 -19.92 -11.82 18.27
C SER A 366 -20.58 -10.93 17.20
N ALA A 367 -19.90 -10.72 16.07
CA ALA A 367 -20.40 -9.98 14.92
C ALA A 367 -20.64 -10.91 13.72
N GLY A 368 -21.61 -10.54 12.88
CA GLY A 368 -21.91 -11.25 11.62
C GLY A 368 -21.34 -10.52 10.42
N ILE A 369 -20.97 -11.26 9.37
CA ILE A 369 -20.64 -10.71 8.06
C ILE A 369 -21.84 -10.91 7.13
N ASN A 370 -22.31 -9.82 6.54
CA ASN A 370 -23.51 -9.80 5.69
C ASN A 370 -23.16 -9.62 4.22
N VAL A 371 -22.14 -8.81 3.93
CA VAL A 371 -21.79 -8.39 2.56
C VAL A 371 -20.29 -8.50 2.32
N VAL A 372 -19.91 -9.01 1.15
CA VAL A 372 -18.56 -8.88 0.59
C VAL A 372 -18.64 -7.99 -0.63
N ILE A 373 -17.80 -6.96 -0.69
CA ILE A 373 -17.67 -6.06 -1.83
C ILE A 373 -16.33 -6.37 -2.50
N LEU A 374 -16.39 -6.98 -3.69
CA LEU A 374 -15.23 -7.28 -4.51
C LEU A 374 -14.84 -6.05 -5.32
N VAL A 375 -13.62 -5.53 -5.09
CA VAL A 375 -13.06 -4.37 -5.80
C VAL A 375 -11.66 -4.71 -6.34
N GLY A 376 -11.03 -3.74 -7.02
CA GLY A 376 -9.69 -3.91 -7.57
C GLY A 376 -9.69 -4.48 -8.99
N GLY A 377 -8.53 -4.43 -9.65
CA GLY A 377 -8.39 -4.84 -11.05
C GLY A 377 -8.70 -6.32 -11.27
N PHE A 378 -8.26 -7.19 -10.34
CA PHE A 378 -8.53 -8.63 -10.40
C PHE A 378 -10.00 -8.95 -10.06
N GLY A 379 -10.70 -8.05 -9.36
CA GLY A 379 -12.15 -8.13 -9.14
C GLY A 379 -12.99 -8.14 -10.43
N ASN A 380 -12.44 -7.72 -11.57
CA ASN A 380 -13.08 -7.86 -12.89
C ASN A 380 -13.05 -9.30 -13.45
N SER A 381 -12.24 -10.19 -12.88
CA SER A 381 -12.18 -11.58 -13.35
C SER A 381 -13.51 -12.27 -13.09
N ARG A 382 -14.13 -12.78 -14.16
CA ARG A 382 -15.37 -13.54 -14.06
C ARG A 382 -15.18 -14.80 -13.22
N TYR A 383 -14.11 -15.55 -13.49
CA TYR A 383 -13.75 -16.73 -12.72
C TYR A 383 -13.60 -16.44 -11.22
N LEU A 384 -12.87 -15.37 -10.84
CA LEU A 384 -12.76 -14.98 -9.43
C LEU A 384 -14.14 -14.65 -8.82
N ASN A 385 -14.97 -13.89 -9.54
CA ASN A 385 -16.31 -13.52 -9.07
C ASN A 385 -17.16 -14.77 -8.80
N ASP A 386 -17.21 -15.71 -9.73
CA ASP A 386 -17.99 -16.95 -9.60
C ASP A 386 -17.47 -17.81 -8.43
N GLN A 387 -16.14 -17.94 -8.30
CA GLN A 387 -15.50 -18.66 -7.20
C GLN A 387 -15.79 -18.05 -5.82
N LEU A 388 -15.81 -16.72 -5.71
CA LEU A 388 -16.14 -16.04 -4.47
C LEU A 388 -17.65 -16.05 -4.19
N ARG A 389 -18.49 -16.04 -5.22
CA ARG A 389 -19.94 -16.16 -5.08
C ARG A 389 -20.32 -17.52 -4.50
N GLU A 390 -19.76 -18.59 -5.06
CA GLU A 390 -19.94 -19.95 -4.53
C GLU A 390 -19.45 -20.07 -3.09
N TRP A 391 -18.30 -19.46 -2.76
CA TRP A 391 -17.79 -19.42 -1.39
C TRP A 391 -18.76 -18.67 -0.44
N CYS A 392 -19.28 -17.52 -0.86
CA CYS A 392 -20.22 -16.72 -0.08
C CYS A 392 -21.55 -17.48 0.18
N ASP A 393 -22.08 -18.17 -0.84
CA ASP A 393 -23.30 -18.98 -0.73
C ASP A 393 -23.13 -20.10 0.31
N LYS A 394 -21.97 -20.79 0.28
CA LYS A 394 -21.63 -21.84 1.25
C LYS A 394 -21.46 -21.34 2.69
N LYS A 395 -21.22 -20.05 2.90
CA LYS A 395 -20.98 -19.46 4.24
C LYS A 395 -22.22 -18.96 4.96
N GLY A 396 -23.41 -19.32 4.48
CA GLY A 396 -24.69 -18.91 5.07
C GLY A 396 -25.27 -17.67 4.39
N HIS A 397 -25.14 -17.59 3.05
CA HIS A 397 -25.68 -16.53 2.20
C HIS A 397 -25.12 -15.13 2.48
N ILE A 398 -23.80 -15.01 2.60
CA ILE A 398 -23.14 -13.71 2.50
C ILE A 398 -23.41 -13.14 1.10
N ARG A 399 -23.83 -11.87 0.99
CA ARG A 399 -24.09 -11.27 -0.33
C ARG A 399 -22.78 -10.81 -0.96
N LEU A 400 -22.42 -11.36 -2.12
CA LEU A 400 -21.32 -10.85 -2.94
C LEU A 400 -21.80 -9.73 -3.88
N LEU A 401 -21.26 -8.54 -3.67
CA LEU A 401 -21.44 -7.36 -4.52
C LEU A 401 -20.14 -7.03 -5.25
N CYS A 402 -20.25 -6.57 -6.48
CA CYS A 402 -19.14 -6.10 -7.30
C CYS A 402 -19.63 -4.84 -8.01
N PRO A 403 -19.02 -3.66 -7.79
CA PRO A 403 -19.44 -2.45 -8.47
C PRO A 403 -19.20 -2.58 -9.98
N LYS A 404 -19.91 -1.79 -10.80
CA LYS A 404 -19.78 -1.81 -12.26
C LYS A 404 -18.35 -1.59 -12.75
N ASP A 405 -17.60 -0.76 -12.02
CA ASP A 405 -16.18 -0.53 -12.26
C ASP A 405 -15.39 -0.75 -10.95
N PRO A 406 -14.97 -2.00 -10.68
CA PRO A 406 -14.16 -2.39 -9.52
C PRO A 406 -12.80 -1.71 -9.50
N GLN A 407 -12.21 -1.47 -10.67
CA GLN A 407 -10.86 -0.93 -10.79
C GLN A 407 -10.82 0.58 -10.52
N GLY A 408 -11.84 1.33 -10.93
CA GLY A 408 -11.94 2.77 -10.69
C GLY A 408 -12.53 3.15 -9.33
N ALA A 409 -13.11 2.20 -8.57
CA ALA A 409 -13.67 2.48 -7.25
C ALA A 409 -12.64 3.08 -6.29
N ILE A 410 -11.42 2.53 -6.27
CA ILE A 410 -10.33 2.96 -5.38
C ILE A 410 -9.90 4.40 -5.69
N VAL A 411 -9.61 4.70 -6.96
CA VAL A 411 -9.14 6.04 -7.37
C VAL A 411 -10.22 7.11 -7.16
N ARG A 412 -11.49 6.80 -7.40
CA ARG A 412 -12.61 7.72 -7.12
C ARG A 412 -12.81 7.91 -5.61
N GLY A 413 -12.69 6.83 -4.85
CA GLY A 413 -12.76 6.85 -3.39
C GLY A 413 -11.73 7.76 -2.75
N ALA A 414 -10.51 7.79 -3.28
CA ALA A 414 -9.47 8.69 -2.83
C ALA A 414 -9.85 10.18 -3.04
N ALA A 415 -10.48 10.54 -4.15
CA ALA A 415 -10.97 11.90 -4.36
C ALA A 415 -12.19 12.22 -3.47
N LEU A 416 -13.12 11.26 -3.27
CA LEU A 416 -14.24 11.44 -2.34
C LEU A 416 -13.77 11.69 -0.92
N ARG A 417 -12.74 10.97 -0.47
CA ARG A 417 -12.16 11.13 0.88
C ARG A 417 -11.76 12.58 1.14
N GLY A 418 -11.08 13.21 0.18
CA GLY A 418 -10.66 14.60 0.30
C GLY A 418 -11.80 15.61 0.21
N LEU A 419 -12.87 15.27 -0.53
CA LEU A 419 -14.01 16.16 -0.73
C LEU A 419 -14.98 16.15 0.45
N GLU A 420 -15.36 14.97 0.89
CA GLU A 420 -16.42 14.79 1.89
C GLU A 420 -15.84 14.70 3.31
N GLY A 421 -14.54 14.42 3.45
CA GLY A 421 -13.95 14.16 4.76
C GLY A 421 -14.33 12.80 5.36
N ASN A 422 -15.25 12.06 4.73
CA ASN A 422 -15.74 10.75 5.16
C ASN A 422 -14.61 9.74 5.25
N GLU A 423 -14.50 9.10 6.41
CA GLU A 423 -13.60 7.99 6.67
C GLU A 423 -14.17 7.08 7.77
N ALA A 424 -13.51 5.95 8.03
CA ALA A 424 -13.91 5.11 9.15
C ALA A 424 -13.80 5.91 10.47
N ARG A 425 -14.89 5.99 11.24
CA ARG A 425 -14.96 6.75 12.51
C ARG A 425 -13.87 6.32 13.49
N ARG A 426 -13.59 5.02 13.49
CA ARG A 426 -12.53 4.40 14.27
C ARG A 426 -11.84 3.33 13.46
N LYS A 427 -10.53 3.18 13.69
CA LYS A 427 -9.67 2.20 13.02
C LYS A 427 -9.04 1.27 14.03
N ARG A 428 -8.76 0.04 13.63
CA ARG A 428 -8.08 -0.96 14.47
C ARG A 428 -6.58 -0.85 14.26
N ASN A 429 -5.85 -0.65 15.35
CA ASN A 429 -4.40 -0.60 15.32
C ASN A 429 -3.81 -1.93 14.80
N ARG A 430 -2.99 -1.87 13.76
CA ARG A 430 -2.58 -3.08 13.00
C ARG A 430 -1.44 -3.85 13.63
N ARG A 431 -0.69 -3.22 14.54
CA ARG A 431 0.48 -3.78 15.22
C ARG A 431 0.64 -3.18 16.60
N HIS A 432 1.29 -3.90 17.51
CA HIS A 432 1.73 -3.29 18.76
C HIS A 432 2.74 -2.19 18.46
N TYR A 433 2.56 -1.00 19.02
CA TYR A 433 3.56 0.07 18.99
C TYR A 433 4.13 0.29 20.37
N GLY A 434 5.44 0.39 20.46
CA GLY A 434 6.14 0.53 21.73
C GLY A 434 7.55 1.04 21.56
N VAL A 435 8.20 1.31 22.69
CA VAL A 435 9.60 1.70 22.75
C VAL A 435 10.35 0.76 23.67
N ASN A 436 11.66 0.67 23.53
CA ASN A 436 12.48 0.02 24.55
C ASN A 436 12.66 1.01 25.72
N ILE A 437 12.49 0.54 26.95
CA ILE A 437 12.70 1.35 28.15
C ILE A 437 13.65 0.65 29.12
N TYR A 438 14.32 1.43 29.95
CA TYR A 438 15.21 0.91 30.97
C TYR A 438 14.42 0.72 32.27
N ARG A 439 14.36 -0.52 32.76
CA ARG A 439 13.69 -0.86 34.03
C ARG A 439 14.70 -1.35 35.06
N PRO A 440 14.43 -1.25 36.38
CA PRO A 440 15.29 -1.83 37.41
C PRO A 440 15.65 -3.29 37.09
N PHE A 441 16.94 -3.60 37.14
CA PHE A 441 17.46 -4.93 36.82
C PHE A 441 16.96 -5.97 37.82
N LYS A 442 16.44 -7.08 37.31
CA LYS A 442 15.93 -8.20 38.11
C LYS A 442 16.91 -9.36 38.11
N GLU A 443 17.59 -9.53 39.24
CA GLU A 443 18.55 -10.60 39.46
C GLU A 443 17.92 -11.98 39.20
N GLY A 444 18.63 -12.84 38.45
CA GLY A 444 18.15 -14.19 38.08
C GLY A 444 17.09 -14.24 36.99
N VAL A 445 16.58 -13.10 36.50
CA VAL A 445 15.60 -13.01 35.41
C VAL A 445 16.20 -12.31 34.19
N ASP A 446 16.80 -11.12 34.39
CA ASP A 446 17.38 -10.34 33.32
C ASP A 446 18.76 -10.87 32.93
N ARG A 447 19.11 -10.75 31.64
CA ARG A 447 20.43 -11.14 31.14
C ARG A 447 21.47 -10.12 31.58
N GLU A 448 22.59 -10.56 32.13
CA GLU A 448 23.70 -9.68 32.49
C GLU A 448 24.22 -8.86 31.29
N SER A 449 24.16 -9.41 30.08
CA SER A 449 24.52 -8.68 28.84
C SER A 449 23.62 -7.48 28.53
N ASP A 450 22.46 -7.38 29.19
CA ASP A 450 21.50 -6.29 29.07
C ASP A 450 21.54 -5.31 30.25
N ALA A 451 22.43 -5.55 31.22
CA ALA A 451 22.63 -4.65 32.34
C ALA A 451 23.27 -3.32 31.89
N ILE A 452 22.73 -2.22 32.39
CA ILE A 452 23.32 -0.87 32.29
C ILE A 452 23.24 -0.20 33.67
N TYR A 453 24.20 0.65 33.99
CA TYR A 453 24.19 1.41 35.24
C TYR A 453 23.75 2.85 34.98
N ASP A 454 22.75 3.30 35.72
CA ASP A 454 22.27 4.68 35.70
C ASP A 454 22.96 5.48 36.80
N ASP A 455 23.87 6.39 36.41
CA ASP A 455 24.63 7.24 37.34
C ASP A 455 23.75 8.33 38.00
N TRP A 456 22.59 8.66 37.41
CA TRP A 456 21.69 9.65 37.99
C TRP A 456 20.99 9.10 39.24
N GLU A 457 20.40 7.92 39.13
CA GLU A 457 19.69 7.26 40.25
C GLU A 457 20.58 6.26 41.02
N ASN A 458 21.82 6.05 40.57
CA ASN A 458 22.79 5.10 41.14
C ASN A 458 22.25 3.67 41.27
N ARG A 459 21.69 3.15 40.17
CA ARG A 459 21.03 1.82 40.15
C ARG A 459 21.30 1.05 38.86
N LYS A 460 21.28 -0.29 38.96
CA LYS A 460 21.38 -1.21 37.82
C LYS A 460 20.02 -1.32 37.12
N LEU A 461 20.01 -1.17 35.79
CA LEU A 461 18.84 -1.25 34.93
C LEU A 461 19.03 -2.34 33.86
N CYS A 462 17.94 -2.85 33.30
CA CYS A 462 17.90 -3.76 32.15
C CYS A 462 17.41 -3.00 30.91
N ARG A 463 18.24 -2.95 29.86
CA ARG A 463 18.02 -2.13 28.67
C ARG A 463 17.09 -2.74 27.61
N SER A 464 16.80 -4.03 27.72
CA SER A 464 16.08 -4.81 26.70
C SER A 464 14.57 -4.90 26.93
N ASN A 465 14.03 -4.26 27.97
CA ASN A 465 12.59 -4.31 28.25
C ASN A 465 11.79 -3.55 27.18
N MET A 466 10.75 -4.19 26.66
CA MET A 466 9.77 -3.54 25.81
C MET A 466 8.64 -2.91 26.62
N ASN A 467 8.24 -1.71 26.22
CA ASN A 467 7.03 -1.06 26.69
C ASN A 467 6.07 -0.87 25.52
N TRP A 468 5.10 -1.78 25.39
CA TRP A 468 4.05 -1.68 24.37
C TRP A 468 2.98 -0.71 24.85
N LEU A 469 2.90 0.42 24.18
CA LEU A 469 2.04 1.53 24.58
C LEU A 469 0.66 1.45 23.89
N VAL A 470 0.63 0.91 22.67
CA VAL A 470 -0.59 0.73 21.90
C VAL A 470 -0.66 -0.71 21.41
N PRO A 471 -1.58 -1.53 21.93
CA PRO A 471 -1.67 -2.92 21.50
C PRO A 471 -2.26 -3.04 20.08
N LYS A 472 -1.90 -4.13 19.39
CA LYS A 472 -2.59 -4.58 18.18
C LYS A 472 -4.08 -4.77 18.49
N GLY A 473 -4.95 -4.41 17.55
CA GLY A 473 -6.41 -4.47 17.70
C GLY A 473 -7.02 -3.36 18.55
N LYS A 474 -6.23 -2.47 19.18
CA LYS A 474 -6.80 -1.32 19.89
C LYS A 474 -7.58 -0.45 18.92
N MET A 475 -8.80 -0.06 19.31
CA MET A 475 -9.60 0.89 18.56
C MET A 475 -9.03 2.29 18.74
N LEU A 476 -8.74 2.98 17.63
CA LEU A 476 -8.18 4.32 17.59
C LEU A 476 -9.21 5.28 16.98
N ASP A 477 -9.41 6.43 17.63
CA ASP A 477 -10.09 7.58 17.03
C ASP A 477 -9.11 8.38 16.17
N GLN A 478 -9.64 9.33 15.38
CA GLN A 478 -8.85 10.15 14.46
C GLN A 478 -7.81 11.02 15.17
N ASP A 479 -8.09 11.43 16.40
CA ASP A 479 -7.22 12.28 17.22
C ASP A 479 -6.33 11.47 18.18
N PHE A 480 -6.23 10.14 17.98
CA PHE A 480 -5.44 9.31 18.87
C PHE A 480 -3.96 9.68 18.81
N VAL A 481 -3.43 10.14 19.94
CA VAL A 481 -2.01 10.42 20.12
C VAL A 481 -1.47 9.51 21.20
N LEU A 482 -0.42 8.77 20.86
CA LEU A 482 0.40 8.12 21.85
C LEU A 482 1.29 9.18 22.53
N LYS A 483 1.08 9.40 23.83
CA LYS A 483 1.91 10.28 24.65
C LYS A 483 2.84 9.46 25.54
N LEU A 484 4.13 9.77 25.51
CA LEU A 484 5.14 9.10 26.32
C LEU A 484 5.96 10.15 27.08
N GLY A 485 5.80 10.17 28.40
CA GLY A 485 6.65 10.96 29.29
C GLY A 485 8.03 10.34 29.42
N LEU A 486 9.07 11.14 29.18
CA LEU A 486 10.46 10.72 29.10
C LEU A 486 11.35 11.65 29.90
N ASN A 487 12.41 11.05 30.46
CA ASN A 487 13.47 11.76 31.15
C ASN A 487 14.78 11.49 30.42
N LEU A 488 15.45 12.55 29.97
CA LEU A 488 16.79 12.45 29.39
C LEU A 488 17.78 13.24 30.23
N THR A 489 18.95 12.66 30.48
CA THR A 489 20.07 13.36 31.09
C THR A 489 20.96 13.94 30.00
N MET A 490 21.16 15.26 30.01
CA MET A 490 21.90 15.98 28.98
C MET A 490 22.84 17.05 29.56
N ASN A 491 23.90 17.36 28.82
CA ASN A 491 24.73 18.53 29.04
C ASN A 491 24.41 19.59 27.95
N PRO A 492 24.01 20.83 28.32
CA PRO A 492 23.77 21.92 27.38
C PRO A 492 24.93 22.22 26.42
N GLU A 493 26.17 21.95 26.85
CA GLU A 493 27.39 22.16 26.04
C GLU A 493 27.73 20.95 25.16
N GLY A 494 26.97 19.85 25.26
CA GLY A 494 27.19 18.60 24.55
C GLY A 494 26.31 18.42 23.31
N ASN A 495 26.12 17.17 22.91
CA ASN A 495 25.19 16.83 21.83
C ASN A 495 23.73 16.96 22.32
N LEU A 496 22.98 17.85 21.68
CA LEU A 496 21.57 18.11 22.01
C LEU A 496 20.59 17.27 21.18
N ARG A 497 21.07 16.26 20.45
CA ARG A 497 20.23 15.34 19.68
C ARG A 497 20.03 14.03 20.45
N SER A 498 18.81 13.52 20.42
CA SER A 498 18.46 12.21 20.96
C SER A 498 17.84 11.34 19.87
N GLU A 499 18.10 10.04 19.96
CA GLU A 499 17.53 9.02 19.09
C GLU A 499 16.70 8.05 19.93
N MET A 500 15.44 7.85 19.54
CA MET A 500 14.56 6.86 20.16
C MET A 500 14.00 5.94 19.10
N LYS A 501 14.13 4.63 19.29
CA LYS A 501 13.56 3.66 18.36
C LYS A 501 12.10 3.38 18.70
N LEU A 502 11.23 3.55 17.71
CA LEU A 502 9.85 3.08 17.75
C LEU A 502 9.81 1.65 17.21
N PHE A 503 9.31 0.73 18.01
CA PHE A 503 9.19 -0.68 17.65
C PHE A 503 7.76 -1.07 17.36
N GLY A 504 7.64 -2.06 16.49
CA GLY A 504 6.40 -2.69 16.05
C GLY A 504 6.42 -4.19 16.30
N SER A 505 5.26 -4.80 16.58
CA SER A 505 5.08 -6.26 16.49
C SER A 505 3.71 -6.60 15.93
N VAL A 506 3.68 -7.52 14.96
CA VAL A 506 2.44 -8.01 14.32
C VAL A 506 1.90 -9.29 14.98
N LEU A 507 2.63 -9.86 15.94
CA LEU A 507 2.19 -11.02 16.71
C LEU A 507 0.93 -10.69 17.52
N ASP A 508 0.12 -11.70 17.82
CA ASP A 508 -1.07 -11.52 18.66
C ASP A 508 -0.72 -11.30 20.13
N THR A 509 0.42 -11.84 20.57
CA THR A 509 1.02 -11.54 21.89
C THR A 509 2.35 -10.84 21.67
N ALA A 510 2.46 -9.63 22.22
CA ALA A 510 3.64 -8.80 22.05
C ALA A 510 4.82 -9.34 22.89
N PRO A 511 6.03 -9.50 22.32
CA PRO A 511 7.19 -10.00 23.07
C PRO A 511 7.62 -9.03 24.17
N ALA A 512 8.07 -9.53 25.32
CA ALA A 512 8.43 -8.71 26.48
C ALA A 512 9.83 -8.09 26.36
N TYR A 513 10.72 -8.69 25.57
CA TYR A 513 12.12 -8.28 25.47
C TYR A 513 12.58 -8.06 24.02
N LEU A 514 13.46 -7.09 23.83
CA LEU A 514 13.93 -6.63 22.52
C LEU A 514 14.64 -7.71 21.70
N TYR A 515 15.24 -8.70 22.36
CA TYR A 515 15.93 -9.82 21.71
C TYR A 515 14.98 -10.93 21.23
N GLU A 516 13.70 -10.87 21.59
CA GLU A 516 12.73 -11.87 21.19
C GLU A 516 12.31 -11.67 19.72
N PRO A 517 12.00 -12.77 19.00
CA PRO A 517 11.57 -12.68 17.61
C PRO A 517 10.22 -11.96 17.49
N GLY A 518 9.97 -11.38 16.33
CA GLY A 518 8.69 -10.70 16.02
C GLY A 518 8.67 -9.21 16.35
N ILE A 519 9.76 -8.64 16.87
CA ILE A 519 9.93 -7.19 17.02
C ILE A 519 10.63 -6.62 15.78
N THR A 520 10.08 -5.54 15.23
CA THR A 520 10.65 -4.79 14.11
C THR A 520 10.87 -3.34 14.50
N ASN A 521 12.02 -2.76 14.17
CA ASN A 521 12.21 -1.32 14.26
C ASN A 521 11.38 -0.64 13.17
N VAL A 522 10.35 0.10 13.56
CA VAL A 522 9.48 0.86 12.64
C VAL A 522 10.22 2.09 12.13
N GLY A 523 10.93 2.77 13.03
CA GLY A 523 11.73 3.93 12.69
C GLY A 523 12.44 4.51 13.91
N THR A 524 13.41 5.38 13.64
CA THR A 524 14.14 6.12 14.66
C THR A 524 13.58 7.54 14.71
N ILE A 525 13.10 7.92 15.89
CA ILE A 525 12.62 9.27 16.21
C ILE A 525 13.84 10.09 16.61
N LEU A 526 14.11 11.13 15.84
CA LEU A 526 15.19 12.08 16.08
C LEU A 526 14.60 13.34 16.71
N THR A 527 15.10 13.72 17.88
CA THR A 527 14.65 14.92 18.60
C THR A 527 15.81 15.86 18.86
N ASN A 528 15.64 17.15 18.55
CA ASN A 528 16.60 18.20 18.87
C ASN A 528 16.15 19.03 20.09
N PHE A 529 16.97 19.03 21.15
CA PHE A 529 16.71 19.70 22.42
C PHE A 529 17.30 21.11 22.51
N SER A 530 17.71 21.72 21.39
CA SER A 530 18.22 23.11 21.38
C SER A 530 17.22 24.16 21.87
N GLY A 531 15.92 23.83 21.90
CA GLY A 531 14.85 24.70 22.39
C GLY A 531 14.51 24.56 23.88
N VAL A 532 15.22 23.71 24.63
CA VAL A 532 14.98 23.46 26.06
C VAL A 532 15.32 24.70 26.89
N ASN A 533 14.45 25.02 27.87
CA ASN A 533 14.79 25.98 28.91
C ASN A 533 15.47 25.30 30.10
N TRP A 534 16.80 25.33 30.11
CA TRP A 534 17.65 24.64 31.09
C TRP A 534 17.51 25.15 32.52
N THR A 535 16.97 26.35 32.76
CA THR A 535 16.86 26.92 34.11
C THR A 535 15.90 26.15 35.00
N ASN A 536 14.95 25.43 34.41
CA ASN A 536 13.89 24.72 35.14
C ASN A 536 14.19 23.22 35.30
N CYS A 537 15.32 22.75 34.77
CA CYS A 537 15.71 21.36 34.85
C CYS A 537 16.37 21.04 36.19
N GLU A 538 16.11 19.85 36.72
CA GLU A 538 16.88 19.30 37.84
C GLU A 538 18.35 19.13 37.39
N THR A 539 19.31 19.42 38.27
CA THR A 539 20.74 19.30 37.94
C THR A 539 21.48 18.42 38.92
N LYS A 540 22.47 17.68 38.42
CA LYS A 540 23.36 16.83 39.22
C LYS A 540 24.76 16.85 38.65
N ILE A 541 25.78 16.77 39.50
CA ILE A 541 27.16 16.55 39.05
C ILE A 541 27.37 15.04 38.90
N ILE A 542 27.61 14.59 37.67
CA ILE A 542 27.88 13.20 37.33
C ILE A 542 29.25 13.14 36.66
N ARG A 543 30.17 12.35 37.24
CA ARG A 543 31.56 12.21 36.75
C ARG A 543 32.28 13.55 36.52
N GLY A 544 32.04 14.53 37.41
CA GLY A 544 32.64 15.86 37.35
C GLY A 544 31.99 16.83 36.37
N VAL A 545 30.95 16.42 35.64
CA VAL A 545 30.22 17.27 34.68
C VAL A 545 28.83 17.57 35.22
N ARG A 546 28.38 18.83 35.11
CA ARG A 546 27.00 19.19 35.44
C ARG A 546 26.06 18.67 34.36
N GLN A 547 25.16 17.80 34.75
CA GLN A 547 24.12 17.22 33.91
C GLN A 547 22.75 17.78 34.30
N TYR A 548 21.86 17.87 33.33
CA TYR A 548 20.50 18.38 33.44
C TYR A 548 19.53 17.27 33.11
N ARG A 549 18.49 17.09 33.94
CA ARG A 549 17.39 16.17 33.65
C ARG A 549 16.30 16.92 32.91
N VAL A 550 16.11 16.56 31.65
CA VAL A 550 15.10 17.13 30.76
C VAL A 550 13.89 16.22 30.73
N GLU A 551 12.81 16.68 31.35
CA GLU A 551 11.50 16.03 31.25
C GLU A 551 10.80 16.53 29.99
N HIS A 552 10.35 15.61 29.14
CA HIS A 552 9.63 15.93 27.91
C HIS A 552 8.60 14.84 27.60
N GLU A 553 7.62 15.19 26.77
CA GLU A 553 6.66 14.23 26.22
C GLU A 553 6.93 14.02 24.74
N LEU A 554 6.92 12.77 24.33
CA LEU A 554 6.91 12.38 22.93
C LEU A 554 5.47 12.04 22.51
N HIS A 555 4.98 12.73 21.50
CA HIS A 555 3.68 12.54 20.88
C HIS A 555 3.85 11.82 19.54
N VAL A 556 3.30 10.61 19.43
CA VAL A 556 3.26 9.83 18.18
C VAL A 556 1.82 9.73 17.70
N TYR A 557 1.56 10.28 16.52
CA TYR A 557 0.24 10.33 15.90
C TYR A 557 0.08 9.08 15.03
N LEU A 558 -0.70 8.11 15.51
CA LEU A 558 -0.91 6.83 14.81
C LEU A 558 -2.06 6.88 13.79
N ALA A 559 -3.04 7.76 14.02
CA ALA A 559 -4.18 8.01 13.13
C ALA A 559 -4.03 9.38 12.42
N ALA A 560 -2.78 9.78 12.13
CA ALA A 560 -2.51 11.09 11.55
C ALA A 560 -3.27 11.28 10.23
N LYS A 561 -3.85 12.48 10.04
CA LYS A 561 -4.60 12.85 8.83
C LYS A 561 -3.77 12.61 7.56
N GLU A 562 -2.45 12.76 7.66
CA GLU A 562 -1.47 12.54 6.61
C GLU A 562 -1.39 11.10 6.08
N GLY A 563 -1.93 10.12 6.81
CA GLY A 563 -1.91 8.69 6.45
C GLY A 563 -0.56 7.99 6.67
N VAL A 564 0.38 8.65 7.33
CA VAL A 564 1.70 8.15 7.73
C VAL A 564 1.98 8.54 9.19
N LEU A 565 2.88 7.85 9.89
CA LEU A 565 3.20 8.20 11.27
C LEU A 565 3.83 9.60 11.33
N CYS A 566 3.32 10.42 12.24
CA CYS A 566 3.87 11.74 12.57
C CYS A 566 4.33 11.76 14.03
N VAL A 567 5.40 12.49 14.33
CA VAL A 567 5.99 12.58 15.67
C VAL A 567 6.26 14.02 16.05
N LYS A 568 6.06 14.34 17.33
CA LYS A 568 6.40 15.64 17.92
C LYS A 568 6.94 15.43 19.33
N ALA A 569 8.01 16.12 19.69
CA ALA A 569 8.47 16.17 21.06
C ALA A 569 8.14 17.54 21.67
N VAL A 570 7.62 17.56 22.90
CA VAL A 570 7.23 18.77 23.62
C VAL A 570 7.86 18.79 25.01
N CYS A 571 8.26 19.97 25.47
CA CYS A 571 8.77 20.21 26.82
C CYS A 571 7.93 21.31 27.47
N GLY A 572 7.06 20.93 28.42
CA GLY A 572 5.95 21.79 28.84
C GLY A 572 5.03 22.09 27.65
N ASP A 573 4.71 23.36 27.42
CA ASP A 573 3.83 23.79 26.31
C ASP A 573 4.58 24.10 25.00
N LYS A 574 5.90 23.84 24.93
CA LYS A 574 6.73 24.19 23.76
C LYS A 574 7.17 22.95 22.99
N GLU A 575 6.98 22.99 21.67
CA GLU A 575 7.54 22.00 20.75
C GLU A 575 9.08 22.13 20.72
N LEU A 576 9.76 20.99 20.87
CA LEU A 576 11.21 20.89 20.88
C LEU A 576 11.75 20.82 19.46
N GLY A 577 12.54 21.83 19.07
CA GLY A 577 13.37 21.83 17.87
C GLY A 577 12.73 21.19 16.64
N THR A 578 13.49 20.34 15.95
CA THR A 578 12.99 19.43 14.92
C THR A 578 12.76 18.04 15.51
N THR A 579 11.58 17.47 15.27
CA THR A 579 11.28 16.06 15.57
C THR A 579 10.84 15.35 14.30
N GLU A 580 11.54 14.28 13.92
CA GLU A 580 11.22 13.50 12.71
C GLU A 580 11.40 12.00 12.95
N ILE A 581 10.75 11.18 12.10
CA ILE A 581 10.91 9.72 12.12
C ILE A 581 11.60 9.25 10.85
N GLU A 582 12.76 8.63 11.03
CA GLU A 582 13.49 7.95 9.96
C GLU A 582 13.06 6.49 9.91
N TYR A 583 12.39 6.10 8.83
CA TYR A 583 11.97 4.71 8.63
C TYR A 583 13.15 3.84 8.23
N LYS A 584 13.21 2.64 8.78
CA LYS A 584 14.19 1.64 8.35
C LYS A 584 13.79 1.10 6.97
N LYS A 585 14.69 1.20 5.98
CA LYS A 585 14.55 0.60 4.65
C LYS A 585 14.69 -0.93 4.68
#